data_AF-A0A645HWQ7-F1
#
_entry.id   AF-A0A645HWQ7-F1
#
_cell.length_a   1.000
_cell.length_b   1.000
_cell.length_c   1.000
_cell.angle_alpha   90.00
_cell.angle_beta   90.00
_cell.angle_gamma   90.00
#
_symmetry.space_group_name_H-M   'P 1'
#
loop_
_entity.id
_entity.type
_entity.pdbx_description
1 polymer ?
#
loop_
_entity_poly.entity_id
_entity_poly.type
_entity_poly.pdbx_seq_one_letter_code
_entity_poly.pdbx_strand_id
1 'polypeptide(L)'
;MKSAVATAPTKISRTNSEAYRKVESAARNTLRNLKIVPYMTTVTTDSRFYEPITDGIFRFVPFRSVQEDISGMHGTNERLKLESLMEGITFFMNLIEKN
;
A
#
# COMPACT_ATOMS: atom_id res chain seq x y z
N MET A 1 5.25 30.94 -6.40
CA MET A 1 5.34 29.47 -6.34
C MET A 1 6.36 29.13 -5.24
N LYS A 2 5.95 28.56 -4.10
CA LYS A 2 6.93 28.06 -3.13
C LYS A 2 7.60 26.84 -3.75
N SER A 3 8.92 26.82 -3.86
CA SER A 3 9.63 25.63 -4.33
C SER A 3 9.34 24.50 -3.35
N ALA A 4 8.92 23.35 -3.87
CA ALA A 4 8.82 22.15 -3.06
C ALA A 4 10.25 21.76 -2.66
N VAL A 5 10.54 21.83 -1.36
CA VAL A 5 11.82 21.35 -0.83
C VAL A 5 11.74 19.83 -0.76
N ALA A 6 12.61 19.17 -1.53
CA ALA A 6 12.76 17.73 -1.46
C ALA A 6 13.23 17.34 -0.06
N THR A 7 12.61 16.32 0.50
CA THR A 7 12.93 15.75 1.81
C THR A 7 13.55 14.39 1.59
N ALA A 8 14.49 14.01 2.47
CA ALA A 8 15.20 12.73 2.35
C ALA A 8 14.23 11.54 2.26
N PRO A 9 14.59 10.47 1.52
CA PRO A 9 13.79 9.26 1.48
C PRO A 9 13.80 8.57 2.85
N THR A 10 12.72 7.84 3.14
CA THR A 10 12.66 7.00 4.33
C THR A 10 13.62 5.81 4.22
N LYS A 11 14.06 5.25 5.35
CA LYS A 11 14.79 3.98 5.42
C LYS A 11 14.08 2.84 4.68
N ILE A 12 14.87 1.91 4.15
CA ILE A 12 14.35 0.68 3.52
C ILE A 12 13.79 -0.23 4.61
N SER A 13 12.52 -0.62 4.48
CA SER A 13 11.88 -1.55 5.39
C SER A 13 12.31 -2.99 5.14
N ARG A 14 12.54 -3.76 6.21
CA ARG A 14 12.98 -5.15 6.12
C ARG A 14 11.84 -6.07 5.71
N THR A 15 12.06 -6.85 4.65
CA THR A 15 11.08 -7.82 4.11
C THR A 15 11.11 -9.18 4.83
N ASN A 16 12.07 -9.41 5.73
CA ASN A 16 12.12 -10.59 6.60
C ASN A 16 11.48 -10.34 7.98
N SER A 17 10.74 -9.25 8.15
CA SER A 17 10.11 -8.85 9.41
C SER A 17 8.74 -9.51 9.62
N GLU A 18 8.28 -9.57 10.87
CA GLU A 18 6.91 -10.00 11.18
C GLU A 18 5.87 -9.07 10.55
N ALA A 19 6.09 -7.75 10.60
CA ALA A 19 5.20 -6.77 9.99
C ALA A 19 5.02 -7.00 8.48
N TYR A 20 6.10 -7.31 7.75
CA TYR A 20 6.00 -7.69 6.34
C TYR A 20 5.14 -8.95 6.15
N ARG A 21 5.38 -9.99 6.96
CA ARG A 21 4.60 -11.26 6.90
C ARG A 21 3.12 -11.04 7.18
N LYS A 22 2.76 -10.11 8.08
CA LYS A 22 1.34 -9.75 8.33
C LYS A 22 0.68 -9.14 7.09
N VAL A 23 1.34 -8.16 6.45
CA VAL A 23 0.86 -7.56 5.20
C VAL A 23 0.75 -8.60 4.09
N GLU A 24 1.78 -9.45 3.95
CA GLU A 24 1.79 -10.54 2.96
C GLU A 24 0.64 -11.54 3.19
N SER A 25 0.41 -11.97 4.43
CA SER A 25 -0.66 -12.89 4.79
C SER A 25 -2.04 -12.28 4.50
N ALA A 26 -2.27 -11.03 4.89
CA ALA A 26 -3.51 -10.32 4.59
C ALA A 26 -3.74 -10.23 3.08
N ALA A 27 -2.70 -9.89 2.31
CA ALA A 27 -2.77 -9.82 0.85
C ALA A 27 -3.10 -11.20 0.22
N ARG A 28 -2.44 -12.28 0.66
CA ARG A 28 -2.69 -13.65 0.16
C ARG A 28 -4.09 -14.16 0.48
N ASN A 29 -4.62 -13.81 1.66
CA ASN A 29 -5.95 -14.21 2.09
C ASN A 29 -7.07 -13.45 1.34
N THR A 30 -6.77 -12.26 0.83
CA THR A 30 -7.73 -11.45 0.06
C THR A 30 -7.60 -11.68 -1.44
N LEU A 31 -6.40 -11.57 -1.99
CA LEU A 31 -6.13 -11.55 -3.42
C LEU A 31 -5.65 -12.93 -3.90
N ARG A 32 -6.62 -13.81 -4.20
CA ARG A 32 -6.35 -15.18 -4.67
C ARG A 32 -5.49 -15.18 -5.95
N ASN A 33 -4.63 -16.19 -6.05
CA ASN A 33 -3.78 -16.49 -7.22
C ASN A 33 -2.74 -15.41 -7.60
N LEU A 34 -2.34 -14.53 -6.67
CA LEU A 34 -1.29 -13.54 -6.90
C LEU A 34 -0.01 -13.87 -6.14
N LYS A 35 1.13 -13.51 -6.74
CA LYS A 35 2.44 -13.51 -6.07
C LYS A 35 2.63 -12.16 -5.40
N ILE A 36 2.95 -12.16 -4.11
CA ILE A 36 3.34 -10.96 -3.38
C ILE A 36 4.85 -10.79 -3.51
N VAL A 37 5.28 -9.65 -4.02
CA VAL A 37 6.70 -9.30 -4.16
C VAL A 37 6.94 -7.89 -3.62
N PRO A 38 8.03 -7.65 -2.88
CA PRO A 38 8.38 -6.31 -2.42
C PRO A 38 8.83 -5.44 -3.61
N TYR A 39 8.48 -4.16 -3.58
CA TYR A 39 8.91 -3.18 -4.58
C TYR A 39 9.21 -1.83 -3.93
N MET A 40 9.95 -0.98 -4.66
CA MET A 40 10.28 0.37 -4.21
C MET A 40 9.17 1.35 -4.60
N THR A 41 8.63 2.07 -3.62
CA THR A 41 7.68 3.16 -3.87
C THR A 41 8.40 4.48 -4.13
N THR A 42 8.06 5.16 -5.23
CA THR A 42 8.65 6.45 -5.62
C THR A 42 7.73 7.63 -5.36
N VAL A 43 6.47 7.39 -4.98
CA VAL A 43 5.50 8.44 -4.66
C VAL A 43 5.67 8.95 -3.24
N THR A 44 5.32 10.22 -3.04
CA THR A 44 5.28 10.82 -1.70
C THR A 44 4.06 10.31 -0.94
N THR A 45 4.28 9.82 0.27
CA THR A 45 3.25 9.37 1.21
C THR A 45 3.55 9.94 2.59
N ASP A 46 2.64 9.74 3.54
CA ASP A 46 2.82 10.14 4.94
C ASP A 46 3.94 9.38 5.67
N SER A 47 4.60 8.44 5.00
CA SER A 47 5.67 7.61 5.55
C SER A 47 6.81 8.39 6.21
N ARG A 48 7.10 9.63 5.76
CA ARG A 48 8.09 10.49 6.42
C ARG A 48 7.72 10.88 7.85
N PHE A 49 6.43 10.93 8.15
CA PHE A 49 5.93 11.22 9.49
C PHE A 49 5.95 9.97 10.38
N TYR A 50 5.87 8.78 9.76
CA TYR A 50 5.92 7.50 10.46
C TYR A 50 7.33 6.96 10.69
N GLU A 51 8.32 7.37 9.89
CA GLU A 51 9.73 6.95 10.03
C GLU A 51 10.32 7.08 11.44
N PRO A 52 10.07 8.15 12.22
CA PRO A 52 10.59 8.22 13.60
C PRO A 52 9.84 7.32 14.61
N ILE A 53 8.73 6.69 14.22
CA ILE A 53 7.82 5.95 15.12
C ILE A 53 7.95 4.42 14.93
N THR A 54 8.41 3.96 13.77
CA THR A 54 8.48 2.52 13.43
C THR A 54 9.67 2.18 12.54
N ASP A 55 10.18 0.95 12.69
CA ASP A 55 11.24 0.38 11.84
C ASP A 55 10.71 -0.27 10.54
N GLY A 56 9.38 -0.30 10.35
CA GLY A 56 8.73 -0.94 9.20
C GLY A 56 7.59 -0.10 8.63
N ILE A 57 7.74 0.32 7.37
CA ILE A 57 6.75 1.08 6.60
C ILE A 57 6.48 0.34 5.30
N PHE A 58 5.30 -0.28 5.23
CA PHE A 58 4.86 -1.03 4.06
C PHE A 58 3.69 -0.29 3.40
N ARG A 59 3.79 -0.11 2.09
CA ARG A 59 2.75 0.52 1.27
C ARG A 59 2.15 -0.57 0.40
N PHE A 60 0.86 -0.77 0.54
CA PHE A 60 0.14 -1.79 -0.21
C PHE A 60 -1.20 -1.23 -0.64
N VAL A 61 -1.54 -1.43 -1.91
CA VAL A 61 -2.78 -0.95 -2.51
C VAL A 61 -3.61 -2.20 -2.87
N PRO A 62 -4.59 -2.59 -2.04
CA PRO A 62 -5.30 -3.86 -2.16
C PRO A 62 -6.43 -3.83 -3.21
N PHE A 63 -6.25 -3.09 -4.30
CA PHE A 63 -7.30 -2.84 -5.30
C PHE A 63 -6.86 -3.41 -6.65
N ARG A 64 -7.43 -4.54 -7.09
CA ARG A 64 -7.01 -5.19 -8.33
C ARG A 64 -7.23 -4.33 -9.57
N SER A 65 -8.32 -3.55 -9.61
CA SER A 65 -8.63 -2.69 -10.76
C SER A 65 -7.74 -1.47 -10.90
N VAL A 66 -6.85 -1.18 -9.93
CA VAL A 66 -5.96 -0.01 -9.99
C VAL A 66 -5.18 0.03 -11.29
N GLN A 67 -4.73 -1.09 -11.84
CA GLN A 67 -3.98 -1.07 -13.09
C GLN A 67 -4.81 -0.54 -14.28
N GLU A 68 -6.11 -0.82 -14.29
CA GLU A 68 -7.05 -0.36 -15.32
C GLU A 68 -7.52 1.08 -15.06
N ASP A 69 -7.62 1.45 -13.79
CA ASP A 69 -8.16 2.75 -13.35
C ASP A 69 -7.06 3.80 -13.08
N ILE A 70 -5.77 3.45 -13.22
CA ILE A 70 -4.63 4.29 -12.81
C ILE A 70 -4.60 5.64 -13.51
N SER A 71 -5.09 5.72 -14.75
CA SER A 71 -5.16 6.98 -15.51
C SER A 71 -6.20 7.96 -14.96
N GLY A 72 -7.13 7.49 -14.14
CA GLY A 72 -8.14 8.31 -13.47
C GLY A 72 -7.70 8.82 -12.09
N MET A 73 -6.59 8.30 -11.54
CA MET A 73 -6.09 8.72 -10.22
C MET A 73 -5.71 10.22 -10.25
N HIS A 74 -6.29 11.01 -9.33
CA HIS A 74 -6.15 12.47 -9.31
C HIS A 74 -6.77 13.19 -10.54
N GLY A 75 -7.62 12.50 -11.31
CA GLY A 75 -8.25 13.02 -12.52
C GLY A 75 -9.75 13.25 -12.38
N THR A 76 -10.38 13.78 -13.42
CA THR A 76 -11.84 13.86 -13.52
C THR A 76 -12.44 12.45 -13.64
N ASN A 77 -13.56 12.21 -12.95
CA ASN A 77 -14.23 10.89 -12.92
C ASN A 77 -13.33 9.75 -12.40
N GLU A 78 -12.51 10.04 -11.39
CA GLU A 78 -11.84 9.01 -10.59
C GLU A 78 -12.89 7.99 -10.09
N ARG A 79 -12.59 6.71 -10.29
CA ARG A 79 -13.51 5.61 -10.02
C ARG A 79 -12.75 4.36 -9.64
N LEU A 80 -13.47 3.43 -9.04
CA LEU A 80 -12.96 2.12 -8.65
C LEU A 80 -14.07 1.09 -8.85
N LYS A 81 -13.73 -0.11 -9.32
CA LYS A 81 -14.68 -1.22 -9.39
C LYS A 81 -15.17 -1.61 -7.99
N LEU A 82 -16.46 -1.91 -7.87
CA LEU A 82 -17.05 -2.28 -6.58
C LEU A 82 -16.41 -3.55 -6.01
N GLU A 83 -16.07 -4.52 -6.86
CA GLU A 83 -15.39 -5.75 -6.46
C GLU A 83 -14.00 -5.45 -5.89
N SER A 84 -13.26 -4.51 -6.49
CA SER A 84 -11.96 -4.09 -5.95
C SER A 84 -12.09 -3.31 -4.65
N LEU A 85 -13.13 -2.49 -4.49
CA LEU A 85 -13.43 -1.88 -3.19
C LEU A 85 -13.64 -2.95 -2.10
N MET A 86 -14.39 -4.01 -2.41
CA MET A 86 -14.63 -5.13 -1.50
C MET A 86 -13.35 -5.92 -1.19
N GLU A 87 -12.46 -6.12 -2.16
CA GLU A 87 -11.11 -6.67 -1.92
C GLU A 87 -10.35 -5.79 -0.93
N GLY A 88 -10.35 -4.47 -1.10
CA GLY A 88 -9.65 -3.56 -0.20
C GLY A 88 -10.17 -3.59 1.23
N ILE A 89 -11.49 -3.58 1.42
CA ILE A 89 -12.12 -3.72 2.74
C ILE A 89 -11.69 -5.06 3.38
N THR A 90 -11.78 -6.15 2.62
CA THR A 90 -11.40 -7.49 3.08
C THR A 90 -9.92 -7.59 3.45
N PHE A 91 -9.02 -6.94 2.70
CA PHE A 91 -7.61 -6.82 3.05
C PHE A 91 -7.40 -6.14 4.40
N PHE A 92 -8.01 -4.97 4.64
CA PHE A 92 -7.83 -4.26 5.90
C PHE A 92 -8.44 -5.01 7.08
N MET A 93 -9.59 -5.67 6.91
CA MET A 93 -10.15 -6.57 7.94
C MET A 93 -9.18 -7.71 8.25
N ASN A 94 -8.68 -8.42 7.23
CA ASN A 94 -7.68 -9.47 7.40
C ASN A 94 -6.38 -8.98 8.08
N LEU A 95 -5.97 -7.73 7.86
CA LEU A 95 -4.76 -7.15 8.44
C LEU A 95 -4.95 -6.75 9.91
N ILE A 96 -6.11 -6.20 10.25
CA ILE A 96 -6.41 -5.65 11.59
C ILE A 96 -6.89 -6.75 12.55
N GLU A 97 -7.81 -7.61 12.09
CA GLU A 97 -8.49 -8.59 12.94
C GLU A 97 -7.67 -9.86 13.18
N LYS A 98 -6.85 -10.30 12.22
CA LYS A 98 -6.02 -11.52 12.35
C LYS A 98 -4.68 -11.22 13.01
N ASN A 99 -4.72 -10.59 14.19
CA ASN A 99 -3.61 -10.59 15.14
C ASN A 99 -3.75 -11.74 16.14
#